data_AF-A0A7X1NWY6-F1
#
_entry.id   AF-A0A7X1NWY6-F1
#
_cell.length_a   1.000
_cell.length_b   1.000
_cell.length_c   1.000
_cell.angle_alpha   90.00
_cell.angle_beta   90.00
_cell.angle_gamma   90.00
#
_symmetry.space_group_name_H-M   'P 1'
#
loop_
_entity.id
_entity.type
_entity.pdbx_description
1 polymer ?
#
loop_
_entity_poly.entity_id
_entity_poly.type
_entity_poly.pdbx_seq_one_letter_code
_entity_poly.pdbx_strand_id
1 'polypeptide(L)'
;MTLPPTLKLAEVVPDLKSWNEGKGIEPEDWLAMLGSVPQALMYSVLFWPTFVEHQGCLLREGFSPQLFQEWLTRTNGDRTAVELVMNHRHITDFFPNAEEHPSPEQIAYWAICCERSGL
;
A
#
# COMPACT_ATOMS: atom_id res chain seq x y z
N MET A 1 13.89 1.68 -13.95
CA MET A 1 12.62 1.33 -14.62
C MET A 1 11.81 2.61 -14.71
N THR A 2 11.73 3.23 -15.88
CA THR A 2 10.98 4.47 -16.09
C THR A 2 9.51 4.15 -16.22
N LEU A 3 8.69 4.65 -15.29
CA LEU A 3 7.25 4.40 -15.26
C LEU A 3 6.56 5.13 -16.44
N PRO A 4 5.63 4.48 -17.16
CA PRO A 4 4.95 5.11 -18.28
C PRO A 4 4.02 6.24 -17.77
N PRO A 5 3.92 7.40 -18.44
CA PRO A 5 3.31 8.60 -17.88
C PRO A 5 1.77 8.56 -17.74
N THR A 6 1.10 7.45 -18.05
CA THR A 6 -0.35 7.45 -18.35
C THR A 6 -1.08 6.15 -17.99
N LEU A 7 -0.62 5.36 -17.02
CA LEU A 7 -1.41 4.20 -16.60
C LEU A 7 -2.72 4.70 -15.96
N LYS A 8 -3.86 4.33 -16.53
CA LYS A 8 -5.20 4.73 -16.04
C LYS A 8 -5.76 3.66 -15.11
N LEU A 9 -6.58 4.04 -14.12
CA LEU A 9 -7.20 3.06 -13.20
C LEU A 9 -7.96 1.96 -13.96
N ALA A 10 -8.69 2.33 -15.01
CA ALA A 10 -9.43 1.39 -15.86
C ALA A 10 -8.54 0.40 -16.65
N GLU A 11 -7.23 0.59 -16.70
CA GLU A 11 -6.28 -0.36 -17.30
C GLU A 11 -5.80 -1.42 -16.29
N VAL A 12 -5.78 -1.08 -15.01
CA VAL A 12 -5.37 -1.98 -13.92
C VAL A 12 -6.54 -2.58 -13.13
N VAL A 13 -7.75 -2.04 -13.33
CA VAL A 13 -9.02 -2.58 -12.86
C VAL A 13 -9.91 -2.82 -14.10
N PRO A 14 -9.76 -3.96 -14.80
CA PRO A 14 -10.45 -4.22 -16.06
C PRO A 14 -11.97 -4.17 -15.95
N ASP A 15 -12.50 -4.49 -14.75
CA ASP A 15 -13.92 -4.40 -14.43
C ASP A 15 -14.48 -3.01 -14.72
N LEU A 16 -13.74 -1.91 -14.54
CA LEU A 16 -14.27 -0.57 -14.82
C LEU A 16 -14.67 -0.37 -16.29
N LYS A 17 -14.06 -1.10 -17.23
CA LYS A 17 -14.35 -0.98 -18.68
C LYS A 17 -15.52 -1.86 -19.12
N SER A 18 -15.79 -2.97 -18.45
CA SER A 18 -16.77 -3.96 -18.91
C SER A 18 -18.22 -3.54 -18.66
N TRP A 19 -18.43 -2.57 -17.77
CA TRP A 19 -19.76 -2.12 -17.36
C TRP A 19 -20.43 -1.26 -18.45
N ASN A 20 -21.75 -1.09 -18.36
CA ASN A 20 -22.55 -0.30 -19.30
C ASN A 20 -22.35 -0.71 -20.78
N GLU A 21 -22.40 -2.01 -21.07
CA GLU A 21 -22.18 -2.56 -22.42
C GLU A 21 -20.80 -2.21 -22.99
N GLY A 22 -19.77 -2.15 -22.13
CA GLY A 22 -18.41 -1.79 -22.53
C GLY A 22 -18.13 -0.28 -22.63
N LYS A 23 -19.09 0.57 -22.23
CA LYS A 23 -18.87 2.02 -22.13
C LYS A 23 -18.07 2.41 -20.89
N GLY A 24 -18.00 1.51 -19.91
CA GLY A 24 -17.33 1.70 -18.65
C GLY A 24 -18.09 2.58 -17.66
N ILE A 25 -17.46 2.76 -16.51
CA ILE A 25 -17.92 3.59 -15.39
C ILE A 25 -16.73 4.32 -14.78
N GLU A 26 -17.00 5.43 -14.10
CA GLU A 26 -15.99 6.14 -13.32
C GLU A 26 -15.75 5.44 -11.98
N PRO A 27 -14.60 5.66 -11.32
CA PRO A 27 -14.29 5.02 -10.04
C PRO A 27 -15.32 5.32 -8.95
N GLU A 28 -15.87 6.54 -8.94
CA GLU A 28 -16.91 6.97 -7.99
C GLU A 28 -18.21 6.18 -8.16
N ASP A 29 -18.58 5.85 -9.41
CA ASP A 29 -19.75 5.02 -9.69
C ASP A 29 -19.54 3.60 -9.12
N TRP A 30 -18.36 3.03 -9.33
CA TRP A 30 -18.00 1.71 -8.79
C TRP A 30 -18.08 1.71 -7.26
N LEU A 31 -17.52 2.74 -6.61
CA LEU A 31 -17.59 2.90 -5.15
C LEU A 31 -19.03 3.05 -4.66
N ALA A 32 -19.88 3.77 -5.37
CA ALA A 32 -21.30 3.92 -5.00
C ALA A 32 -22.07 2.60 -5.07
N MET A 33 -21.71 1.71 -6.01
CA MET A 33 -22.41 0.44 -6.24
C MET A 33 -21.87 -0.72 -5.40
N LEU A 34 -20.55 -0.81 -5.25
CA LEU A 34 -19.86 -1.97 -4.68
C LEU A 34 -19.00 -1.63 -3.46
N GLY A 35 -18.80 -0.35 -3.17
CA GLY A 35 -17.99 0.09 -2.05
C GLY A 35 -18.55 -0.35 -0.70
N SER A 36 -17.65 -0.56 0.25
CA SER A 36 -17.98 -1.01 1.61
C SER A 36 -17.31 -0.11 2.63
N VAL A 37 -18.12 0.60 3.44
CA VAL A 37 -17.62 1.47 4.51
C VAL A 37 -16.73 0.71 5.51
N PRO A 38 -17.10 -0.50 5.99
CA PRO A 38 -16.20 -1.29 6.82
C PRO A 38 -14.85 -1.58 6.15
N GLN A 39 -14.82 -1.93 4.86
CA GLN A 39 -13.57 -2.18 4.15
C GLN A 39 -12.73 -0.91 4.01
N ALA A 40 -13.37 0.23 3.68
CA ALA A 40 -12.70 1.52 3.61
C ALA A 40 -12.03 1.89 4.96
N LEU A 41 -12.71 1.65 6.08
CA LEU A 41 -12.13 1.84 7.41
C LEU A 41 -10.94 0.90 7.66
N MET A 42 -11.01 -0.37 7.23
CA MET A 42 -9.88 -1.29 7.38
C MET A 42 -8.68 -0.87 6.53
N TYR A 43 -8.91 -0.36 5.32
CA TYR A 43 -7.83 0.16 4.48
C TYR A 43 -7.19 1.43 5.03
N SER A 44 -7.88 2.21 5.87
CA SER A 44 -7.26 3.36 6.54
C SER A 44 -6.04 2.98 7.40
N VAL A 45 -5.99 1.74 7.92
CA VAL A 45 -4.84 1.23 8.70
C VAL A 45 -3.59 1.02 7.81
N LEU A 46 -3.78 0.83 6.50
CA LEU A 46 -2.70 0.73 5.53
C LEU A 46 -2.11 2.09 5.20
N PHE A 47 -2.99 3.06 4.92
CA PHE A 47 -2.61 4.39 4.44
C PHE A 47 -2.27 5.38 5.57
N TRP A 48 -2.79 5.13 6.78
CA TRP A 48 -2.60 6.01 7.93
C TRP A 48 -2.14 5.23 9.17
N PRO A 49 -0.96 4.58 9.11
CA PRO A 49 -0.48 3.83 10.25
C PRO A 49 -0.10 4.74 11.42
N THR A 50 -0.35 4.26 12.64
CA THR A 50 0.20 4.88 13.84
C THR A 50 1.71 4.63 13.91
N PHE A 51 2.48 5.67 14.24
CA PHE A 51 3.91 5.56 14.52
C PHE A 51 4.21 5.94 15.97
N VAL A 52 5.25 5.32 16.52
CA VAL A 52 5.79 5.57 17.85
C VAL A 52 7.29 5.82 17.77
N GLU A 53 7.80 6.73 18.60
CA GLU A 53 9.24 6.95 18.71
C GLU A 53 9.87 5.89 19.65
N HIS A 54 10.92 5.23 19.18
CA HIS A 54 11.72 4.31 19.97
C HIS A 54 13.21 4.50 19.71
N GLN A 55 13.96 4.92 20.73
CA GLN A 55 15.42 5.12 20.68
C GLN A 55 15.88 6.02 19.51
N GLY A 56 15.10 7.06 19.21
CA GLY A 56 15.33 8.00 18.11
C GLY A 56 14.99 7.45 16.72
N CYS A 57 14.22 6.36 16.65
CA CYS A 57 13.62 5.86 15.40
C CYS A 57 12.10 6.03 15.45
N LEU A 58 11.47 6.43 14.35
CA LEU A 58 10.03 6.45 14.17
C LEU A 58 9.57 5.11 13.57
N LEU A 59 8.91 4.28 14.38
CA LEU A 59 8.51 2.92 14.01
C LEU A 59 7.00 2.76 14.02
N ARG A 60 6.45 1.93 13.14
CA ARG A 60 5.02 1.60 13.19
C ARG A 60 4.66 1.00 14.56
N GLU A 61 3.51 1.42 15.10
CA GLU A 61 2.98 0.87 16.34
C GLU A 61 2.84 -0.65 16.24
N GLY A 62 3.21 -1.36 17.30
CA GLY A 62 3.25 -2.82 17.32
C GLY A 62 4.52 -3.45 16.72
N PHE A 63 5.58 -2.67 16.48
CA PHE A 63 6.90 -3.23 16.11
C PHE A 63 7.43 -4.21 17.18
N SER A 64 8.30 -5.14 16.77
CA SER A 64 8.98 -6.05 17.71
C SER A 64 10.27 -5.41 18.25
N PRO A 65 10.40 -5.22 19.57
CA PRO A 65 11.65 -4.72 20.18
C PRO A 65 12.84 -5.65 19.94
N GLN A 66 12.60 -6.95 19.83
CA GLN A 66 13.65 -7.94 19.54
C GLN A 66 14.19 -7.73 18.13
N LEU A 67 13.31 -7.65 17.13
CA LEU A 67 13.72 -7.36 15.75
C LEU A 67 14.38 -5.99 15.62
N PHE A 68 13.97 -5.00 16.41
CA PHE A 68 14.63 -3.70 16.45
C PHE A 68 16.11 -3.82 16.86
N GLN A 69 16.42 -4.56 17.92
CA GLN A 69 17.80 -4.73 18.37
C GLN A 69 18.64 -5.51 17.34
N GLU A 70 18.05 -6.50 16.70
CA GLU A 70 18.70 -7.26 15.61
C GLU A 70 19.04 -6.34 14.43
N TRP A 71 18.08 -5.55 13.96
CA TRP A 71 18.29 -4.64 12.84
C TRP A 71 19.25 -3.50 13.20
N LEU A 72 19.18 -2.95 14.41
CA LEU A 72 20.12 -1.94 14.88
C LEU A 72 21.56 -2.47 14.86
N THR A 73 21.76 -3.72 15.26
CA THR A 73 23.07 -4.39 15.18
C THR A 73 23.50 -4.61 13.72
N ARG A 74 22.61 -5.15 12.89
CA ARG A 74 22.89 -5.47 11.47
C ARG A 74 23.17 -4.24 10.61
N THR A 75 22.61 -3.09 10.97
CA THR A 75 22.79 -1.80 10.30
C THR A 75 23.92 -0.98 10.93
N ASN A 76 24.67 -1.54 11.88
CA ASN A 76 25.76 -0.87 12.59
C ASN A 76 25.32 0.46 13.23
N GLY A 77 24.11 0.48 13.78
CA GLY A 77 23.52 1.64 14.45
C GLY A 77 22.87 2.69 13.52
N ASP A 78 22.77 2.44 12.21
CA ASP A 78 22.10 3.34 11.27
C ASP A 78 20.57 3.32 11.44
N ARG A 79 20.06 4.35 12.12
CA ARG A 79 18.63 4.51 12.42
C ARG A 79 17.77 4.68 11.18
N THR A 80 18.27 5.36 10.15
CA THR A 80 17.53 5.51 8.89
C THR A 80 17.37 4.15 8.21
N ALA A 81 18.43 3.33 8.20
CA ALA A 81 18.33 1.97 7.69
C ALA A 81 17.37 1.08 8.51
N VAL A 82 17.36 1.24 9.84
CA VAL A 82 16.41 0.54 10.72
C VAL A 82 14.96 0.94 10.41
N GLU A 83 14.66 2.24 10.33
CA GLU A 83 13.32 2.72 10.00
C GLU A 83 12.85 2.20 8.65
N LEU A 84 13.71 2.26 7.62
CA LEU A 84 13.39 1.77 6.29
C LEU A 84 12.97 0.29 6.32
N VAL A 85 13.74 -0.56 6.99
CA VAL A 85 13.46 -2.01 7.01
C VAL A 85 12.28 -2.35 7.93
N MET A 86 12.18 -1.73 9.09
CA MET A 86 11.15 -2.07 10.08
C MET A 86 9.76 -1.54 9.73
N ASN A 87 9.68 -0.44 8.97
CA ASN A 87 8.41 0.12 8.51
C ASN A 87 7.98 -0.44 7.15
N HIS A 88 8.90 -1.05 6.39
CA HIS A 88 8.60 -1.67 5.09
C HIS A 88 7.56 -2.78 5.24
N ARG A 89 6.53 -2.74 4.38
CA ARG A 89 5.49 -3.76 4.29
C ARG A 89 5.23 -4.11 2.84
N HIS A 90 5.08 -5.40 2.56
CA HIS A 90 4.54 -5.82 1.28
C HIS A 90 3.02 -5.76 1.35
N ILE A 91 2.44 -5.02 0.43
CA ILE A 91 0.99 -4.99 0.15
C ILE A 91 0.34 -6.38 0.18
N THR A 92 1.02 -7.38 -0.39
CA THR A 92 0.55 -8.77 -0.49
C THR A 92 0.39 -9.43 0.88
N ASP A 93 1.12 -8.98 1.90
CA ASP A 93 1.02 -9.52 3.26
C ASP A 93 -0.36 -9.26 3.89
N PHE A 94 -1.08 -8.25 3.40
CA PHE A 94 -2.43 -7.90 3.88
C PHE A 94 -3.53 -8.72 3.20
N PHE A 95 -3.20 -9.44 2.13
CA PHE A 95 -4.15 -10.24 1.35
C PHE A 95 -3.68 -11.70 1.20
N PRO A 96 -3.43 -12.41 2.31
CA PRO A 96 -2.82 -13.75 2.27
C PRO A 96 -3.73 -14.81 1.61
N ASN A 97 -5.04 -14.54 1.54
CA ASN A 97 -6.05 -15.41 0.94
C ASN A 97 -6.65 -14.81 -0.34
N ALA A 98 -6.04 -13.76 -0.92
CA ALA A 98 -6.53 -13.27 -2.20
C ALA A 98 -6.38 -14.37 -3.25
N GLU A 99 -7.46 -14.64 -3.98
CA GLU A 99 -7.46 -15.61 -5.08
C GLU A 99 -6.54 -15.15 -6.22
N GLU A 100 -6.32 -13.84 -6.34
CA GLU A 100 -5.47 -13.22 -7.34
C GLU A 100 -4.33 -12.43 -6.69
N HIS A 101 -3.11 -12.68 -7.14
CA HIS A 101 -1.96 -11.84 -6.82
C HIS A 101 -1.96 -10.58 -7.70
N PRO A 102 -1.67 -9.40 -7.15
CA PRO A 102 -1.67 -8.17 -7.93
C PRO A 102 -0.60 -8.24 -9.03
N SER A 103 -0.97 -7.82 -10.24
CA SER A 103 -0.04 -7.73 -11.35
C SER A 103 1.03 -6.66 -11.09
N PRO A 104 2.21 -6.73 -11.72
CA PRO A 104 3.22 -5.69 -11.63
C PRO A 104 2.69 -4.29 -11.97
N GLU A 105 1.75 -4.19 -12.91
CA GLU A 105 1.09 -2.95 -13.31
C GLU A 105 0.18 -2.41 -12.21
N GLN A 106 -0.59 -3.27 -11.53
CA GLN A 106 -1.40 -2.89 -10.37
C GLN A 106 -0.53 -2.39 -9.21
N ILE A 107 0.58 -3.08 -8.94
CA ILE A 107 1.55 -2.66 -7.92
C ILE A 107 2.16 -1.31 -8.28
N ALA A 108 2.59 -1.14 -9.54
CA ALA A 108 3.18 0.11 -10.01
C ALA A 108 2.17 1.27 -9.97
N TYR A 109 0.92 1.04 -10.37
CA TYR A 109 -0.14 2.03 -10.29
C TYR A 109 -0.35 2.50 -8.84
N TRP A 110 -0.45 1.56 -7.90
CA TRP A 110 -0.60 1.90 -6.49
C TRP A 110 0.61 2.72 -6.00
N ALA A 111 1.85 2.25 -6.23
CA ALA A 111 3.05 2.97 -5.78
C ALA A 111 3.05 4.44 -6.24
N ILE A 112 2.70 4.71 -7.51
CA ILE A 112 2.57 6.07 -8.06
C ILE A 112 1.50 6.89 -7.32
N CYS A 113 0.34 6.29 -7.02
CA CYS A 113 -0.73 6.96 -6.29
C CYS A 113 -0.33 7.35 -4.86
N CYS A 114 0.44 6.50 -4.16
CA CYS A 114 0.97 6.83 -2.84
C CYS A 114 1.97 8.00 -2.92
N GLU A 115 2.96 7.92 -3.81
CA GLU A 115 3.96 8.98 -3.98
C GLU A 115 3.33 10.34 -4.29
N ARG A 116 2.29 10.37 -5.12
CA ARG A 116 1.58 11.60 -5.51
C ARG A 116 0.69 12.18 -4.42
N SER A 117 0.17 11.35 -3.52
CA SER A 117 -0.70 11.80 -2.43
C SER A 117 0.09 12.34 -1.23
N GLY A 118 1.42 12.27 -1.27
CA GLY A 118 2.28 12.71 -0.16
C GLY A 118 2.17 11.79 1.06
N LEU A 119 1.68 10.56 0.84
CA LEU A 119 1.67 9.46 1.80
C LEU A 119 2.98 8.69 1.78
#